data_AF-A0A7S2QXW7-F1
#
_entry.id   AF-A0A7S2QXW7-F1
#
_cell.length_a   1.000
_cell.length_b   1.000
_cell.length_c   1.000
_cell.angle_alpha   90.00
_cell.angle_beta   90.00
_cell.angle_gamma   90.00
#
_symmetry.space_group_name_H-M   'P 1'
#
loop_
_entity.id
_entity.type
_entity.pdbx_description
1 polymer ?
#
loop_
_entity_poly.entity_id
_entity_poly.type
_entity_poly.pdbx_seq_one_letter_code
_entity_poly.pdbx_strand_id
1 'polypeptide(L)'
;KARADATASSAPLEDFLFFLHVPRTAGRSYHFCFLKPAFERSKQCGNMYNGLDFDPNAPECDFLATHDDFSLVERFSSQPRVVTMLRSPYERVLSSYEFAIEVAARSFDQPPTKSKRVRVQTRDVWPWGHLVRHIDGQLERYLDQVEKDPQKMISIGDVYENDLYTPFEDWTELEFVQEDVHNGQFFQLLGLTNNTNLNVEPKAKLLRKCALWRGTKASKVLIDYAKERLEHEVDSLAMHERLDDSLRLSARELSLPLNSAAHIADDGSFFAKELEGILRKREVQSGEDIVAFTMRWQAISADNLQDLEFYKRYFDAVKAAIAAACEVDLSNVTFGKLWEGGWHTILVRFNESQFAAAGDYEDVDGTAMRTASKTPGALHDAVMRGLTFDVLFKAASEDFSSEEKYGRLTVIAGGRVSNTTRKQQVKAETLQKSAARTLGEQYRICESGQFAKYGRLRERALQHISARIKGTYETFSHSGRLRISQRVRSRVKELNWLDDELWRFGAELFKKRFDEFDATDDERGRDYLPPRLAQ
;
A
#
# COMPACT_ATOMS: atom_id res chain seq x y z
N LYS A 1 -26.43 -11.70 -34.24
CA LYS A 1 -25.05 -12.01 -33.78
C LYS A 1 -25.06 -11.83 -32.26
N ALA A 2 -25.00 -12.94 -31.52
CA ALA A 2 -25.27 -13.01 -30.09
C ALA A 2 -24.34 -12.09 -29.29
N ARG A 3 -24.94 -11.31 -28.38
CA ARG A 3 -24.25 -10.60 -27.30
C ARG A 3 -23.93 -11.66 -26.26
N ALA A 4 -22.64 -11.91 -26.02
CA ALA A 4 -22.22 -12.70 -24.88
C ALA A 4 -22.44 -11.83 -23.64
N ASP A 5 -23.51 -12.12 -22.90
CA ASP A 5 -23.65 -11.69 -21.51
C ASP A 5 -22.58 -12.45 -20.71
N ALA A 6 -21.50 -11.74 -20.37
CA ALA A 6 -20.63 -12.16 -19.29
C ALA A 6 -21.37 -11.88 -17.98
N THR A 7 -22.19 -12.82 -17.54
CA THR A 7 -22.66 -12.85 -16.15
C THR A 7 -21.43 -12.98 -15.27
N ALA A 8 -21.04 -11.89 -14.62
CA ALA A 8 -20.09 -11.93 -13.52
C ALA A 8 -20.70 -12.84 -12.45
N SER A 9 -20.18 -14.05 -12.32
CA SER A 9 -20.54 -14.94 -11.22
C SER A 9 -20.00 -14.30 -9.95
N SER A 10 -20.88 -13.70 -9.14
CA SER A 10 -20.58 -13.44 -7.73
C SER A 10 -20.36 -14.79 -7.07
N ALA A 11 -19.32 -14.91 -6.25
CA ALA A 11 -19.17 -16.11 -5.43
C ALA A 11 -20.40 -16.21 -4.48
N PRO A 12 -20.81 -17.42 -4.05
CA PRO A 12 -21.67 -17.56 -2.90
C PRO A 12 -21.14 -16.71 -1.74
N LEU A 13 -22.02 -16.07 -0.96
CA LEU A 13 -21.60 -15.24 0.18
C LEU A 13 -20.74 -16.02 1.20
N GLU A 14 -20.93 -17.34 1.28
CA GLU A 14 -20.11 -18.27 2.08
C GLU A 14 -18.66 -18.41 1.57
N ASP A 15 -18.37 -18.02 0.34
CA ASP A 15 -17.02 -17.99 -0.24
C ASP A 15 -16.38 -16.60 -0.16
N PHE A 16 -17.14 -15.56 0.23
CA PHE A 16 -16.64 -14.21 0.40
C PHE A 16 -15.66 -14.16 1.58
N LEU A 17 -14.47 -13.59 1.37
CA LEU A 17 -13.46 -13.47 2.41
C LEU A 17 -13.46 -12.06 3.03
N PHE A 18 -13.74 -12.01 4.32
CA PHE A 18 -13.68 -10.80 5.15
C PHE A 18 -12.44 -10.81 6.04
N PHE A 19 -11.47 -9.94 5.76
CA PHE A 19 -10.33 -9.71 6.64
C PHE A 19 -10.63 -8.61 7.65
N LEU A 20 -10.94 -9.03 8.88
CA LEU A 20 -11.06 -8.17 10.04
C LEU A 20 -9.67 -7.74 10.50
N HIS A 21 -9.19 -6.63 9.94
CA HIS A 21 -7.82 -6.16 10.13
C HIS A 21 -7.70 -5.35 11.42
N VAL A 22 -7.23 -6.04 12.46
CA VAL A 22 -6.84 -5.41 13.72
C VAL A 22 -5.59 -4.52 13.52
N PRO A 23 -5.64 -3.22 13.86
CA PRO A 23 -4.50 -2.33 13.68
C PRO A 23 -3.26 -2.81 14.46
N ARG A 24 -2.09 -2.73 13.81
CA ARG A 24 -0.75 -3.04 14.36
C ARG A 24 -0.49 -4.51 14.67
N THR A 25 -1.16 -5.42 13.98
CA THR A 25 -0.89 -6.86 14.05
C THR A 25 -0.08 -7.38 12.86
N ALA A 26 0.64 -6.52 12.11
CA ALA A 26 1.24 -6.86 10.80
C ALA A 26 0.22 -7.21 9.70
N GLY A 27 -1.06 -6.90 9.91
CA GLY A 27 -2.11 -7.12 8.93
C GLY A 27 -1.92 -6.40 7.60
N ARG A 28 -1.07 -5.36 7.51
CA ARG A 28 -0.68 -4.78 6.20
C ARG A 28 0.18 -5.72 5.38
N SER A 29 1.20 -6.36 5.96
CA SER A 29 2.00 -7.34 5.22
C SER A 29 1.14 -8.55 4.87
N TYR A 30 0.34 -9.04 5.82
CA TYR A 30 -0.58 -10.15 5.59
C TYR A 30 -1.61 -9.86 4.49
N HIS A 31 -2.27 -8.69 4.53
CA HIS A 31 -3.21 -8.27 3.50
C HIS A 31 -2.52 -8.04 2.15
N PHE A 32 -1.54 -7.13 2.07
CA PHE A 32 -1.01 -6.71 0.77
C PHE A 32 -0.09 -7.73 0.11
N CYS A 33 0.56 -8.60 0.90
CA CYS A 33 1.53 -9.56 0.39
C CYS A 33 0.96 -10.97 0.25
N PHE A 34 -0.09 -11.34 1.00
CA PHE A 34 -0.69 -12.68 0.96
C PHE A 34 -2.15 -12.65 0.48
N LEU A 35 -3.07 -12.01 1.21
CA LEU A 35 -4.49 -12.07 0.82
C LEU A 35 -4.75 -11.39 -0.53
N LYS A 36 -4.26 -10.16 -0.72
CA LYS A 36 -4.56 -9.37 -1.92
C LYS A 36 -4.04 -10.05 -3.21
N PRO A 37 -2.81 -10.60 -3.26
CA PRO A 37 -2.37 -11.35 -4.44
C PRO A 37 -3.07 -12.71 -4.63
N ALA A 38 -3.87 -13.18 -3.67
CA ALA A 38 -4.63 -14.42 -3.84
C ALA A 38 -5.93 -14.24 -4.65
N PHE A 39 -6.36 -12.99 -4.90
CA PHE A 39 -7.59 -12.67 -5.64
C PHE A 39 -7.31 -11.82 -6.88
N GLU A 40 -8.05 -12.05 -7.96
CA GLU A 40 -8.07 -11.17 -9.12
C GLU A 40 -8.41 -9.72 -8.72
N ARG A 41 -7.77 -8.74 -9.35
CA ARG A 41 -7.98 -7.32 -9.02
C ARG A 41 -9.44 -6.88 -9.16
N SER A 42 -10.18 -7.43 -10.12
CA SER A 42 -11.62 -7.17 -10.32
C SER A 42 -12.50 -7.78 -9.23
N LYS A 43 -12.00 -8.76 -8.49
CA LYS A 43 -12.70 -9.43 -7.39
C LYS A 43 -12.36 -8.88 -6.01
N GLN A 44 -11.46 -7.91 -5.93
CA GLN A 44 -11.14 -7.21 -4.69
C GLN A 44 -12.12 -6.05 -4.51
N CYS A 45 -12.77 -5.98 -3.36
CA CYS A 45 -13.57 -4.82 -3.01
C CYS A 45 -12.66 -3.57 -2.93
N GLY A 46 -13.25 -2.38 -3.13
CA GLY A 46 -12.53 -1.11 -3.00
C GLY A 46 -11.85 -0.93 -1.63
N ASN A 47 -11.08 0.14 -1.45
CA ASN A 47 -10.50 0.44 -0.14
C ASN A 47 -11.61 0.93 0.81
N MET A 48 -12.18 0.05 1.62
CA MET A 48 -13.33 0.33 2.49
C MET A 48 -12.92 0.63 3.93
N TYR A 49 -12.03 1.60 4.14
CA TYR A 49 -11.61 2.00 5.50
C TYR A 49 -12.63 2.92 6.22
N ASN A 50 -13.72 3.30 5.54
CA ASN A 50 -14.77 4.20 6.02
C ASN A 50 -16.17 3.54 5.90
N GLY A 51 -16.27 2.24 6.20
CA GLY A 51 -17.51 1.47 6.07
C GLY A 51 -17.78 0.90 4.67
N LEU A 52 -18.88 0.14 4.55
CA LEU A 52 -19.31 -0.49 3.29
C LEU A 52 -20.11 0.49 2.42
N ASP A 53 -19.59 0.75 1.22
CA ASP A 53 -20.21 1.50 0.10
C ASP A 53 -20.80 0.54 -0.96
N PHE A 54 -21.05 -0.72 -0.58
CA PHE A 54 -21.71 -1.72 -1.40
C PHE A 54 -22.79 -2.44 -0.58
N ASP A 55 -23.73 -3.08 -1.28
CA ASP A 55 -24.74 -3.92 -0.63
C ASP A 55 -24.12 -5.24 -0.15
N PRO A 56 -24.00 -5.48 1.17
CA PRO A 56 -23.41 -6.72 1.69
C PRO A 56 -24.21 -7.98 1.33
N ASN A 57 -25.45 -7.84 0.85
CA ASN A 57 -26.27 -8.98 0.42
C ASN A 57 -26.07 -9.35 -1.05
N ALA A 58 -25.40 -8.49 -1.83
CA ALA A 58 -25.12 -8.70 -3.25
C ALA A 58 -23.78 -8.07 -3.65
N PRO A 59 -22.65 -8.50 -3.05
CA PRO A 59 -21.34 -7.95 -3.38
C PRO A 59 -20.92 -8.33 -4.82
N GLU A 60 -20.41 -7.36 -5.57
CA GLU A 60 -19.80 -7.59 -6.90
C GLU A 60 -18.32 -8.03 -6.81
N CYS A 61 -17.82 -8.23 -5.58
CA CYS A 61 -16.45 -8.61 -5.24
C CYS A 61 -16.46 -9.79 -4.26
N ASP A 62 -15.30 -10.44 -4.09
CA ASP A 62 -15.15 -11.68 -3.32
C ASP A 62 -14.24 -11.50 -2.09
N PHE A 63 -13.50 -10.38 -1.98
CA PHE A 63 -12.56 -10.13 -0.88
C PHE A 63 -12.60 -8.68 -0.37
N LEU A 64 -12.75 -8.52 0.94
CA LEU A 64 -12.73 -7.25 1.64
C LEU A 64 -11.74 -7.27 2.82
N ALA A 65 -11.01 -6.17 2.99
CA ALA A 65 -10.21 -5.91 4.19
C ALA A 65 -10.55 -4.54 4.76
N THR A 66 -10.79 -4.47 6.07
CA THR A 66 -11.14 -3.22 6.76
C THR A 66 -10.64 -3.16 8.20
N HIS A 67 -10.45 -1.94 8.73
CA HIS A 67 -10.26 -1.68 10.17
C HIS A 67 -11.59 -1.50 10.92
N ASP A 68 -12.73 -1.63 10.25
CA ASP A 68 -14.02 -1.70 10.94
C ASP A 68 -14.09 -2.94 11.85
N ASP A 69 -15.17 -3.05 12.61
CA ASP A 69 -15.38 -4.16 13.53
C ASP A 69 -16.38 -5.19 13.02
N PHE A 70 -16.57 -6.26 13.79
CA PHE A 70 -17.41 -7.39 13.42
C PHE A 70 -18.87 -7.02 13.16
N SER A 71 -19.33 -5.82 13.58
CA SER A 71 -20.68 -5.35 13.24
C SER A 71 -20.92 -5.24 11.74
N LEU A 72 -19.88 -5.15 10.91
CA LEU A 72 -20.03 -5.22 9.46
C LEU A 72 -20.26 -6.64 8.92
N VAL A 73 -19.70 -7.65 9.58
CA VAL A 73 -19.92 -9.07 9.23
C VAL A 73 -21.39 -9.42 9.47
N GLU A 74 -21.98 -8.91 10.55
CA GLU A 74 -23.41 -9.06 10.90
C GLU A 74 -24.37 -8.44 9.88
N ARG A 75 -23.89 -7.66 8.90
CA ARG A 75 -24.74 -7.08 7.84
C ARG A 75 -24.95 -8.00 6.65
N PHE A 76 -24.17 -9.06 6.53
CA PHE A 76 -24.33 -10.04 5.46
C PHE A 76 -25.51 -10.96 5.76
N SER A 77 -26.29 -11.33 4.74
CA SER A 77 -27.44 -12.24 4.90
C SER A 77 -27.02 -13.66 5.27
N SER A 78 -25.78 -14.03 5.00
CA SER A 78 -25.11 -15.24 5.47
C SER A 78 -23.70 -14.89 5.90
N GLN A 79 -23.17 -15.58 6.90
CA GLN A 79 -21.84 -15.30 7.43
C GLN A 79 -20.76 -15.55 6.36
N PRO A 80 -19.97 -14.53 5.98
CA PRO A 80 -18.81 -14.72 5.12
C PRO A 80 -17.69 -15.41 5.88
N ARG A 81 -16.66 -15.87 5.16
CA ARG A 81 -15.44 -16.39 5.78
C ARG A 81 -14.69 -15.27 6.45
N VAL A 82 -14.37 -15.42 7.74
CA VAL A 82 -13.68 -14.39 8.50
C VAL A 82 -12.25 -14.81 8.79
N VAL A 83 -11.31 -13.94 8.43
CA VAL A 83 -9.92 -14.03 8.88
C VAL A 83 -9.59 -12.83 9.75
N THR A 84 -8.85 -13.06 10.84
CA THR A 84 -8.33 -12.00 11.69
C THR A 84 -6.92 -12.31 12.19
N MET A 85 -6.27 -11.34 12.80
CA MET A 85 -4.94 -11.51 13.36
C MET A 85 -4.83 -10.84 14.72
N LEU A 86 -4.29 -11.56 15.69
CA LEU A 86 -4.02 -11.06 17.03
C LEU A 86 -2.53 -10.82 17.26
N ARG A 87 -2.24 -9.97 18.25
CA ARG A 87 -0.88 -9.66 18.72
C ARG A 87 -0.90 -9.48 20.24
N SER A 88 0.24 -9.73 20.89
CA SER A 88 0.46 -9.40 22.30
C SER A 88 -0.02 -7.97 22.60
N PRO A 89 -0.92 -7.77 23.58
CA PRO A 89 -1.59 -6.48 23.78
C PRO A 89 -0.62 -5.33 24.06
N TYR A 90 0.37 -5.56 24.92
CA TYR A 90 1.40 -4.56 25.23
C TYR A 90 2.18 -4.15 23.96
N GLU A 91 2.64 -5.12 23.19
CA GLU A 91 3.40 -4.88 21.95
C GLU A 91 2.55 -4.17 20.90
N ARG A 92 1.24 -4.45 20.85
CA ARG A 92 0.31 -3.77 19.94
C ARG A 92 0.12 -2.30 20.34
N VAL A 93 -0.13 -2.01 21.62
CA VAL A 93 -0.29 -0.64 22.14
C VAL A 93 0.97 0.18 21.89
N LEU A 94 2.14 -0.34 22.27
CA LEU A 94 3.42 0.33 22.06
C LEU A 94 3.67 0.60 20.57
N SER A 95 3.35 -0.37 19.70
CA SER A 95 3.50 -0.19 18.26
C SER A 95 2.49 0.81 17.66
N SER A 96 1.34 1.03 18.29
CA SER A 96 0.40 2.09 17.89
C SER A 96 0.94 3.47 18.23
N TYR A 97 1.54 3.64 19.41
CA TYR A 97 2.20 4.87 19.84
C TYR A 97 3.34 5.25 18.89
N GLU A 98 4.29 4.33 18.67
CA GLU A 98 5.43 4.54 17.77
C GLU A 98 4.97 4.90 16.35
N PHE A 99 3.92 4.22 15.85
CA PHE A 99 3.40 4.47 14.51
C PHE A 99 2.72 5.83 14.38
N ALA A 100 1.97 6.27 15.40
CA ALA A 100 1.34 7.58 15.40
C ALA A 100 2.40 8.70 15.28
N ILE A 101 3.49 8.59 16.04
CA ILE A 101 4.63 9.52 15.99
C ILE A 101 5.33 9.45 14.63
N GLU A 102 5.62 8.24 14.13
CA GLU A 102 6.30 8.07 12.83
C GLU A 102 5.48 8.70 11.68
N VAL A 103 4.16 8.56 11.69
CA VAL A 103 3.29 9.15 10.66
C VAL A 103 3.18 10.67 10.81
N ALA A 104 3.07 11.18 12.03
CA ALA A 104 3.05 12.61 12.30
C ALA A 104 4.34 13.29 11.84
N ALA A 105 5.49 12.70 12.19
CA ALA A 105 6.82 13.19 11.87
C ALA A 105 7.08 13.35 10.35
N ARG A 106 6.43 12.55 9.49
CA ARG A 106 6.54 12.68 8.02
C ARG A 106 6.01 14.00 7.48
N SER A 107 5.14 14.66 8.22
CA SER A 107 4.53 15.93 7.85
C SER A 107 4.96 17.06 8.79
N PHE A 108 6.02 16.85 9.58
CA PHE A 108 6.44 17.80 10.61
C PHE A 108 6.75 19.17 9.98
N ASP A 109 7.61 19.22 8.97
CA ASP A 109 8.01 20.49 8.31
C ASP A 109 7.08 20.95 7.19
N GLN A 110 6.19 20.07 6.73
CA GLN A 110 5.32 20.32 5.58
C GLN A 110 3.92 19.77 5.86
N PRO A 111 2.95 20.65 6.18
CA PRO A 111 1.58 20.19 6.36
C PRO A 111 1.11 19.51 5.07
N PRO A 112 0.36 18.39 5.18
CA PRO A 112 -0.08 17.65 4.01
C PRO A 112 -0.89 18.55 3.07
N THR A 113 -0.47 18.63 1.81
CA THR A 113 -1.14 19.47 0.81
C THR A 113 -2.60 19.03 0.66
N LYS A 114 -3.53 20.01 0.69
CA LYS A 114 -4.98 19.79 0.50
C LYS A 114 -5.35 19.59 -0.98
N SER A 115 -4.51 18.92 -1.77
CA SER A 115 -4.85 18.67 -3.18
C SER A 115 -6.05 17.71 -3.28
N LYS A 116 -6.79 17.77 -4.39
CA LYS A 116 -8.04 16.99 -4.63
C LYS A 116 -7.77 15.51 -4.34
N ARG A 117 -8.24 15.05 -3.17
CA ARG A 117 -7.83 13.79 -2.55
C ARG A 117 -8.46 12.61 -3.28
N VAL A 118 -7.68 11.92 -4.11
CA VAL A 118 -8.08 10.64 -4.73
C VAL A 118 -7.74 9.45 -3.83
N ARG A 119 -6.81 9.62 -2.86
CA ARG A 119 -6.25 8.52 -2.06
C ARG A 119 -6.62 8.62 -0.58
N VAL A 120 -7.09 7.50 -0.01
CA VAL A 120 -7.28 7.33 1.44
C VAL A 120 -5.95 7.53 2.17
N GLN A 121 -5.88 8.54 3.03
CA GLN A 121 -4.70 8.84 3.84
C GLN A 121 -4.81 8.14 5.20
N THR A 122 -3.68 7.81 5.82
CA THR A 122 -3.65 7.25 7.18
C THR A 122 -4.44 8.12 8.16
N ARG A 123 -4.40 9.45 8.03
CA ARG A 123 -5.12 10.42 8.88
C ARG A 123 -6.64 10.44 8.71
N ASP A 124 -7.16 9.72 7.72
CA ASP A 124 -8.58 9.62 7.40
C ASP A 124 -9.12 8.20 7.71
N VAL A 125 -8.35 7.36 8.41
CA VAL A 125 -8.69 5.96 8.72
C VAL A 125 -8.70 5.74 10.24
N TRP A 126 -9.73 5.11 10.78
CA TRP A 126 -9.76 4.71 12.19
C TRP A 126 -8.71 3.62 12.49
N PRO A 127 -8.02 3.64 13.66
CA PRO A 127 -8.04 4.67 14.71
C PRO A 127 -7.04 5.82 14.46
N TRP A 128 -6.26 5.75 13.39
CA TRP A 128 -5.15 6.67 13.09
C TRP A 128 -5.57 8.13 12.95
N GLY A 129 -6.81 8.39 12.52
CA GLY A 129 -7.36 9.73 12.44
C GLY A 129 -7.29 10.49 13.77
N HIS A 130 -7.48 9.81 14.91
CA HIS A 130 -7.35 10.45 16.22
C HIS A 130 -5.90 10.44 16.72
N LEU A 131 -5.24 9.28 16.63
CA LEU A 131 -3.91 9.09 17.19
C LEU A 131 -2.85 9.99 16.53
N VAL A 132 -2.85 10.07 15.20
CA VAL A 132 -1.87 10.85 14.45
C VAL A 132 -2.12 12.34 14.64
N ARG A 133 -3.39 12.78 14.62
CA ARG A 133 -3.74 14.21 14.77
C ARG A 133 -3.39 14.77 16.14
N HIS A 134 -3.47 13.95 17.20
CA HIS A 134 -3.00 14.34 18.53
C HIS A 134 -1.50 14.67 18.55
N ILE A 135 -0.69 13.89 17.84
CA ILE A 135 0.75 14.16 17.72
C ILE A 135 1.00 15.33 16.77
N ASP A 136 0.31 15.40 15.63
CA ASP A 136 0.40 16.53 14.67
C ASP A 136 0.23 17.88 15.41
N GLY A 137 -0.82 18.02 16.24
CA GLY A 137 -1.08 19.27 16.96
C GLY A 137 -0.03 19.63 18.02
N GLN A 138 0.76 18.68 18.52
CA GLN A 138 1.87 18.96 19.44
C GLN A 138 3.12 19.38 18.67
N LEU A 139 3.42 18.68 17.58
CA LEU A 139 4.48 19.02 16.65
C LEU A 139 4.28 20.42 16.06
N GLU A 140 3.08 20.76 15.60
CA GLU A 140 2.73 22.10 15.09
C GLU A 140 3.00 23.19 16.14
N ARG A 141 2.52 23.00 17.38
CA ARG A 141 2.77 23.97 18.47
C ARG A 141 4.25 24.12 18.81
N TYR A 142 5.01 23.03 18.76
CA TYR A 142 6.44 23.07 19.00
C TYR A 142 7.16 23.87 17.91
N LEU A 143 6.82 23.63 16.63
CA LEU A 143 7.40 24.38 15.52
C LEU A 143 7.11 25.88 15.64
N ASP A 144 5.86 26.24 15.93
CA ASP A 144 5.47 27.64 16.15
C ASP A 144 6.30 28.32 17.26
N GLN A 145 6.71 27.57 18.28
CA GLN A 145 7.53 28.09 19.39
C GLN A 145 8.99 28.24 18.98
N VAL A 146 9.56 27.22 18.31
CA VAL A 146 10.96 27.21 17.89
C VAL A 146 11.23 28.19 16.74
N GLU A 147 10.26 28.41 15.86
CA GLU A 147 10.36 29.41 14.79
C GLU A 147 10.36 30.84 15.35
N LYS A 148 9.66 31.08 16.47
CA LYS A 148 9.67 32.38 17.17
C LYS A 148 10.92 32.56 18.04
N ASP A 149 11.41 31.48 18.63
CA ASP A 149 12.56 31.49 19.54
C ASP A 149 13.37 30.19 19.42
N PRO A 150 14.45 30.19 18.60
CA PRO A 150 15.31 29.03 18.42
C PRO A 150 15.96 28.51 19.71
N GLN A 151 16.03 29.31 20.78
CA GLN A 151 16.59 28.84 22.07
C GLN A 151 15.70 27.78 22.73
N LYS A 152 14.41 27.75 22.39
CA LYS A 152 13.42 26.77 22.86
C LYS A 152 13.54 25.38 22.27
N MET A 153 14.45 25.16 21.31
CA MET A 153 14.72 23.80 20.84
C MET A 153 15.05 22.87 22.01
N ILE A 154 14.35 21.75 22.09
CA ILE A 154 14.53 20.73 23.14
C ILE A 154 15.56 19.70 22.71
N SER A 155 16.12 18.97 23.67
CA SER A 155 16.93 17.77 23.43
C SER A 155 16.13 16.54 23.86
N ILE A 156 16.20 15.46 23.09
CA ILE A 156 15.44 14.24 23.37
C ILE A 156 16.42 13.12 23.72
N GLY A 157 16.49 12.78 25.01
CA GLY A 157 17.26 11.65 25.52
C GLY A 157 16.49 10.32 25.52
N ASP A 158 15.16 10.38 25.56
CA ASP A 158 14.29 9.20 25.48
C ASP A 158 13.02 9.46 24.66
N VAL A 159 12.78 8.65 23.64
CA VAL A 159 11.59 8.78 22.77
C VAL A 159 10.29 8.32 23.42
N TYR A 160 10.35 7.68 24.59
CA TYR A 160 9.16 7.34 25.37
C TYR A 160 8.87 8.33 26.49
N GLU A 161 9.83 9.22 26.81
CA GLU A 161 9.76 10.21 27.88
C GLU A 161 10.45 11.51 27.43
N ASN A 162 9.68 12.44 26.86
CA ASN A 162 10.18 13.72 26.35
C ASN A 162 9.09 14.78 26.22
N ASP A 163 9.53 16.03 26.02
CA ASP A 163 8.65 17.21 25.95
C ASP A 163 8.15 17.55 24.53
N LEU A 164 8.52 16.78 23.48
CA LEU A 164 8.12 17.09 22.10
C LEU A 164 6.64 16.74 21.83
N TYR A 165 6.23 15.62 22.39
CA TYR A 165 4.90 15.05 22.27
C TYR A 165 4.59 14.31 23.57
N THR A 166 3.31 13.99 23.79
CA THR A 166 2.86 13.31 25.00
C THR A 166 3.68 12.03 25.26
N PRO A 167 4.38 11.91 26.41
CA PRO A 167 5.13 10.72 26.79
C PRO A 167 4.28 9.46 26.74
N PHE A 168 4.91 8.29 26.58
CA PHE A 168 4.19 7.02 26.39
C PHE A 168 3.29 6.70 27.58
N GLU A 169 3.74 6.97 28.80
CA GLU A 169 2.94 6.77 30.01
C GLU A 169 1.65 7.61 29.97
N ASP A 170 1.78 8.92 29.81
CA ASP A 170 0.64 9.84 29.77
C ASP A 170 -0.28 9.56 28.57
N TRP A 171 0.30 9.20 27.43
CA TRP A 171 -0.44 8.87 26.21
C TRP A 171 -1.35 7.67 26.43
N THR A 172 -0.91 6.66 27.19
CA THR A 172 -1.74 5.48 27.48
C THR A 172 -2.97 5.80 28.33
N GLU A 173 -2.96 6.89 29.09
CA GLU A 173 -4.09 7.27 29.93
C GLU A 173 -5.09 8.21 29.22
N LEU A 174 -4.78 8.71 28.01
CA LEU A 174 -5.66 9.58 27.25
C LEU A 174 -6.97 8.88 26.88
N GLU A 175 -8.11 9.58 27.03
CA GLU A 175 -9.44 9.01 26.82
C GLU A 175 -9.60 8.32 25.45
N PHE A 176 -9.22 9.00 24.36
CA PHE A 176 -9.32 8.41 23.02
C PHE A 176 -8.40 7.20 22.83
N VAL A 177 -7.29 7.09 23.57
CA VAL A 177 -6.42 5.91 23.55
C VAL A 177 -7.09 4.75 24.29
N GLN A 178 -7.75 5.04 25.42
CA GLN A 178 -8.54 4.04 26.14
C GLN A 178 -9.71 3.52 25.30
N GLU A 179 -10.32 4.35 24.47
CA GLU A 179 -11.45 3.95 23.65
C GLU A 179 -11.08 3.31 22.31
N ASP A 180 -10.02 3.78 21.63
CA ASP A 180 -9.65 3.34 20.28
C ASP A 180 -8.51 2.32 20.26
N VAL A 181 -7.64 2.30 21.28
CA VAL A 181 -6.47 1.42 21.32
C VAL A 181 -6.64 0.35 22.39
N HIS A 182 -7.01 0.68 23.62
CA HIS A 182 -7.07 -0.33 24.68
C HIS A 182 -8.20 -1.33 24.49
N ASN A 183 -7.91 -2.61 24.69
CA ASN A 183 -8.85 -3.72 24.44
C ASN A 183 -9.40 -3.72 22.99
N GLY A 184 -8.66 -3.10 22.06
CA GLY A 184 -9.12 -2.88 20.70
C GLY A 184 -9.33 -4.16 19.90
N GLN A 185 -8.54 -5.21 20.14
CA GLN A 185 -8.72 -6.49 19.42
C GLN A 185 -10.00 -7.17 19.88
N PHE A 186 -10.25 -7.14 21.19
CA PHE A 186 -11.46 -7.63 21.82
C PHE A 186 -12.71 -6.91 21.33
N PHE A 187 -12.72 -5.58 21.36
CA PHE A 187 -13.89 -4.82 20.90
C PHE A 187 -14.10 -4.89 19.39
N GLN A 188 -13.03 -5.02 18.61
CA GLN A 188 -13.15 -5.19 17.16
C GLN A 188 -13.73 -6.55 16.79
N LEU A 189 -13.34 -7.61 17.50
CA LEU A 189 -13.95 -8.94 17.33
C LEU A 189 -15.41 -8.96 17.78
N LEU A 190 -15.77 -8.23 18.84
CA LEU A 190 -17.17 -8.19 19.30
C LEU A 190 -18.08 -7.30 18.47
N GLY A 191 -17.54 -6.42 17.62
CA GLY A 191 -18.36 -5.41 16.94
C GLY A 191 -18.80 -4.28 17.88
N LEU A 192 -17.93 -3.88 18.81
CA LEU A 192 -18.23 -2.92 19.88
C LEU A 192 -17.21 -1.77 19.97
N THR A 193 -16.43 -1.50 18.92
CA THR A 193 -15.46 -0.39 18.89
C THR A 193 -16.13 0.98 18.83
N ASN A 194 -15.34 2.05 18.81
CA ASN A 194 -15.83 3.39 18.49
C ASN A 194 -16.28 3.57 17.04
N ASN A 195 -15.93 2.61 16.19
CA ASN A 195 -16.28 2.60 14.78
C ASN A 195 -17.43 1.63 14.47
N THR A 196 -18.11 1.10 15.50
CA THR A 196 -19.26 0.20 15.34
C THR A 196 -20.38 0.85 14.56
N ASN A 197 -20.98 0.09 13.66
CA ASN A 197 -22.20 0.51 12.97
C ASN A 197 -23.39 0.52 13.95
N LEU A 198 -23.86 1.72 14.32
CA LEU A 198 -24.96 1.88 15.27
C LEU A 198 -26.33 1.42 14.74
N ASN A 199 -26.49 1.19 13.44
CA ASN A 199 -27.71 0.56 12.91
C ASN A 199 -27.75 -0.94 13.22
N VAL A 200 -26.58 -1.55 13.42
CA VAL A 200 -26.44 -2.97 13.77
C VAL A 200 -26.46 -3.15 15.29
N GLU A 201 -25.65 -2.38 16.01
CA GLU A 201 -25.60 -2.45 17.48
C GLU A 201 -25.77 -1.05 18.11
N PRO A 202 -27.02 -0.59 18.32
CA PRO A 202 -27.31 0.74 18.88
C PRO A 202 -26.78 0.97 20.29
N LYS A 203 -26.51 -0.10 21.06
CA LYS A 203 -26.04 -0.05 22.45
C LYS A 203 -24.54 -0.32 22.56
N ALA A 204 -23.78 -0.29 21.47
CA ALA A 204 -22.35 -0.59 21.45
C ALA A 204 -21.56 0.12 22.56
N LYS A 205 -21.76 1.44 22.71
CA LYS A 205 -21.10 2.24 23.75
C LYS A 205 -21.45 1.78 25.17
N LEU A 206 -22.70 1.39 25.42
CA LEU A 206 -23.14 0.91 26.73
C LEU A 206 -22.52 -0.46 27.04
N LEU A 207 -22.58 -1.37 26.07
CA LEU A 207 -21.98 -2.72 26.19
C LEU A 207 -20.48 -2.64 26.42
N ARG A 208 -19.77 -1.76 25.70
CA ARG A 208 -18.34 -1.52 25.91
C ARG A 208 -18.02 -1.08 27.33
N LYS A 209 -18.80 -0.16 27.90
CA LYS A 209 -18.66 0.26 29.30
C LYS A 209 -18.87 -0.90 30.27
N CYS A 210 -19.88 -1.74 30.03
CA CYS A 210 -20.13 -2.92 30.85
C CYS A 210 -18.99 -3.95 30.77
N ALA A 211 -18.38 -4.13 29.60
CA ALA A 211 -17.24 -5.04 29.41
C ALA A 211 -16.03 -4.64 30.27
N LEU A 212 -15.81 -3.34 30.44
CA LEU A 212 -14.69 -2.81 31.22
C LEU A 212 -14.83 -3.03 32.74
N TRP A 213 -16.03 -3.40 33.22
CA TRP A 213 -16.23 -3.70 34.64
C TRP A 213 -15.70 -5.10 34.99
N ARG A 214 -14.40 -5.15 35.26
CA ARG A 214 -13.66 -6.38 35.57
C ARG A 214 -14.30 -7.15 36.72
N GLY A 215 -14.42 -8.47 36.56
CA GLY A 215 -14.97 -9.37 37.56
C GLY A 215 -16.50 -9.37 37.68
N THR A 216 -17.20 -8.57 36.88
CA THR A 216 -18.67 -8.60 36.84
C THR A 216 -19.18 -9.71 35.93
N LYS A 217 -20.46 -10.09 36.10
CA LYS A 217 -21.14 -11.04 35.22
C LYS A 217 -21.14 -10.55 33.76
N ALA A 218 -21.30 -9.25 33.55
CA ALA A 218 -21.36 -8.67 32.20
C ALA A 218 -20.02 -8.84 31.46
N SER A 219 -18.91 -8.50 32.10
CA SER A 219 -17.59 -8.66 31.48
C SER A 219 -17.24 -10.12 31.23
N LYS A 220 -17.58 -11.03 32.16
CA LYS A 220 -17.42 -12.47 31.94
C LYS A 220 -18.21 -12.97 30.72
N VAL A 221 -19.49 -12.61 30.61
CA VAL A 221 -20.33 -13.03 29.48
C VAL A 221 -19.78 -12.53 28.14
N LEU A 222 -19.32 -11.29 28.07
CA LEU A 222 -18.76 -10.73 26.84
C LEU A 222 -17.41 -11.37 26.46
N ILE A 223 -16.61 -11.77 27.45
CA ILE A 223 -15.37 -12.52 27.22
C ILE A 223 -15.66 -13.92 26.71
N ASP A 224 -16.58 -14.63 27.36
CA ASP A 224 -16.97 -15.98 26.93
C ASP A 224 -17.51 -15.94 25.49
N TYR A 225 -18.36 -14.95 25.18
CA TYR A 225 -18.86 -14.74 23.81
C TYR A 225 -17.75 -14.41 22.80
N ALA A 226 -16.78 -13.58 23.17
CA ALA A 226 -15.64 -13.28 22.29
C ALA A 226 -14.80 -14.52 21.98
N LYS A 227 -14.61 -15.42 22.96
CA LYS A 227 -13.90 -16.69 22.77
C LYS A 227 -14.68 -17.64 21.87
N GLU A 228 -15.99 -17.79 22.10
CA GLU A 228 -16.89 -18.59 21.25
C GLU A 228 -16.85 -18.09 19.80
N ARG A 229 -16.96 -16.78 19.59
CA ARG A 229 -16.83 -16.16 18.26
C ARG A 229 -15.47 -16.44 17.63
N LEU A 230 -14.38 -16.25 18.37
CA LEU A 230 -13.04 -16.52 17.84
C LEU A 230 -12.86 -18.00 17.45
N GLU A 231 -13.48 -18.92 18.19
CA GLU A 231 -13.36 -20.36 17.93
C GLU A 231 -14.24 -20.83 16.78
N HIS A 232 -15.47 -20.32 16.68
CA HIS A 232 -16.52 -20.88 15.82
C HIS A 232 -16.92 -20.00 14.63
N GLU A 233 -16.71 -18.68 14.71
CA GLU A 233 -17.10 -17.74 13.66
C GLU A 233 -15.91 -17.17 12.88
N VAL A 234 -14.68 -17.37 13.37
CA VAL A 234 -13.45 -17.01 12.67
C VAL A 234 -12.83 -18.25 12.02
N ASP A 235 -12.94 -18.34 10.70
CA ASP A 235 -12.38 -19.40 9.87
C ASP A 235 -10.88 -19.53 10.04
N SER A 236 -10.17 -18.39 10.02
CA SER A 236 -8.72 -18.38 10.12
C SER A 236 -8.20 -17.33 11.10
N LEU A 237 -7.46 -17.81 12.10
CA LEU A 237 -6.83 -17.00 13.12
C LEU A 237 -5.33 -16.96 12.88
N ALA A 238 -4.78 -15.77 12.68
CA ALA A 238 -3.34 -15.56 12.60
C ALA A 238 -2.78 -14.96 13.90
N MET A 239 -1.51 -15.24 14.18
CA MET A 239 -0.76 -14.71 15.31
C MET A 239 0.46 -13.94 14.83
N HIS A 240 0.53 -12.65 15.17
CA HIS A 240 1.67 -11.79 14.80
C HIS A 240 3.02 -12.38 15.23
N GLU A 241 3.08 -12.97 16.43
CA GLU A 241 4.30 -13.58 16.98
C GLU A 241 4.76 -14.83 16.21
N ARG A 242 3.89 -15.45 15.40
CA ARG A 242 4.17 -16.64 14.59
C ARG A 242 3.73 -16.41 13.13
N LEU A 243 4.19 -15.31 12.52
CA LEU A 243 3.70 -14.86 11.21
C LEU A 243 3.89 -15.90 10.09
N ASP A 244 5.05 -16.56 10.01
CA ASP A 244 5.33 -17.57 8.98
C ASP A 244 4.39 -18.79 9.13
N ASP A 245 4.19 -19.27 10.36
CA ASP A 245 3.25 -20.35 10.67
C ASP A 245 1.80 -19.94 10.39
N SER A 246 1.47 -18.68 10.70
CA SER A 246 0.14 -18.12 10.44
C SER A 246 -0.18 -18.13 8.96
N LEU A 247 0.79 -17.80 8.10
CA LEU A 247 0.59 -17.86 6.65
C LEU A 247 0.36 -19.28 6.16
N ARG A 248 1.12 -20.26 6.66
CA ARG A 248 0.96 -21.67 6.29
C ARG A 248 -0.41 -22.20 6.70
N LEU A 249 -0.79 -21.98 7.96
CA LEU A 249 -2.10 -22.40 8.47
C LEU A 249 -3.24 -21.70 7.72
N SER A 250 -3.14 -20.38 7.51
CA SER A 250 -4.19 -19.64 6.83
C SER A 250 -4.32 -20.00 5.35
N ALA A 251 -3.21 -20.29 4.66
CA ALA A 251 -3.24 -20.80 3.29
C ALA A 251 -4.05 -22.10 3.21
N ARG A 252 -3.90 -22.97 4.21
CA ARG A 252 -4.66 -24.22 4.31
C ARG A 252 -6.12 -23.98 4.66
N GLU A 253 -6.40 -23.29 5.77
CA GLU A 253 -7.76 -23.02 6.26
C GLU A 253 -8.58 -22.26 5.21
N LEU A 254 -7.96 -21.28 4.54
CA LEU A 254 -8.62 -20.46 3.52
C LEU A 254 -8.67 -21.10 2.14
N SER A 255 -8.06 -22.27 1.93
CA SER A 255 -7.91 -22.88 0.60
C SER A 255 -7.25 -21.93 -0.41
N LEU A 256 -6.18 -21.26 0.04
CA LEU A 256 -5.34 -20.34 -0.73
C LEU A 256 -3.90 -20.89 -0.79
N PRO A 257 -3.61 -21.95 -1.57
CA PRO A 257 -2.35 -22.67 -1.50
C PRO A 257 -1.17 -21.76 -1.82
N LEU A 258 -0.08 -21.85 -1.07
CA LEU A 258 1.08 -20.97 -1.28
C LEU A 258 1.78 -21.21 -2.62
N ASN A 259 1.64 -22.40 -3.22
CA ASN A 259 2.16 -22.73 -4.54
C ASN A 259 1.24 -22.32 -5.71
N SER A 260 0.04 -21.80 -5.42
CA SER A 260 -0.89 -21.30 -6.44
C SER A 260 -0.35 -20.02 -7.10
N ALA A 261 -0.83 -19.71 -8.31
CA ALA A 261 -0.42 -18.51 -9.02
C ALA A 261 -0.90 -17.24 -8.29
N ALA A 262 0.02 -16.30 -8.06
CA ALA A 262 -0.32 -15.00 -7.53
C ALA A 262 -0.96 -14.11 -8.60
N HIS A 263 -2.06 -13.45 -8.26
CA HIS A 263 -2.66 -12.34 -9.01
C HIS A 263 -1.87 -11.06 -8.75
N ILE A 264 -0.71 -10.97 -9.41
CA ILE A 264 0.12 -9.77 -9.39
C ILE A 264 -0.53 -8.73 -10.30
N ALA A 265 -0.58 -7.47 -9.84
CA ALA A 265 -1.01 -6.38 -10.70
C ALA A 265 -0.03 -6.26 -11.89
N ASP A 266 -0.44 -6.75 -13.05
CA ASP A 266 0.24 -6.50 -14.31
C ASP A 266 -0.15 -5.11 -14.83
N ASP A 267 0.42 -4.10 -14.17
CA ASP A 267 0.27 -2.70 -14.59
C ASP A 267 0.70 -2.54 -16.07
N GLY A 268 1.63 -3.37 -16.55
CA GLY A 268 2.09 -3.37 -17.93
C GLY A 268 1.00 -3.75 -18.95
N SER A 269 0.28 -4.85 -18.71
CA SER A 269 -0.85 -5.24 -19.56
C SER A 269 -1.99 -4.21 -19.52
N PHE A 270 -2.26 -3.62 -18.35
CA PHE A 270 -3.22 -2.52 -18.24
C PHE A 270 -2.81 -1.33 -19.12
N PHE A 271 -1.58 -0.84 -18.98
CA PHE A 271 -1.11 0.30 -19.76
C PHE A 271 -0.96 -0.01 -21.24
N ALA A 272 -0.64 -1.24 -21.63
CA ALA A 272 -0.62 -1.65 -23.04
C ALA A 272 -2.03 -1.54 -23.66
N LYS A 273 -3.08 -2.01 -22.96
CA LYS A 273 -4.46 -1.90 -23.41
C LYS A 273 -4.94 -0.45 -23.51
N GLU A 274 -4.58 0.38 -22.53
CA GLU A 274 -4.89 1.82 -22.56
C GLU A 274 -4.16 2.55 -23.69
N LEU A 275 -2.88 2.23 -23.93
CA LEU A 275 -2.13 2.75 -25.07
C LEU A 275 -2.78 2.35 -26.40
N GLU A 276 -3.21 1.10 -26.54
CA GLU A 276 -3.92 0.64 -27.74
C GLU A 276 -5.20 1.46 -27.98
N GLY A 277 -5.98 1.70 -26.92
CA GLY A 277 -7.18 2.53 -26.97
C GLY A 277 -6.90 4.00 -27.32
N ILE A 278 -5.81 4.57 -26.81
CA ILE A 278 -5.36 5.93 -27.15
C ILE A 278 -4.96 5.99 -28.63
N LEU A 279 -4.14 5.05 -29.10
CA LEU A 279 -3.62 5.01 -30.47
C LEU A 279 -4.73 4.79 -31.50
N ARG A 280 -5.72 3.94 -31.22
CA ARG A 280 -6.91 3.72 -32.07
C ARG A 280 -7.75 4.97 -32.28
N LYS A 281 -7.71 5.93 -31.35
CA LYS A 281 -8.45 7.21 -31.44
C LYS A 281 -7.66 8.30 -32.17
N ARG A 282 -6.39 8.06 -32.53
CA ARG A 282 -5.58 9.04 -33.24
C ARG A 282 -5.78 8.91 -34.75
N GLU A 283 -6.05 10.02 -35.40
CA GLU A 283 -5.97 10.12 -36.84
C GLU A 283 -4.50 10.22 -37.26
N VAL A 284 -4.14 9.36 -38.20
CA VAL A 284 -2.78 9.23 -38.77
C VAL A 284 -2.95 9.28 -40.27
N GLN A 285 -2.35 10.26 -40.93
CA GLN A 285 -2.39 10.41 -42.38
C GLN A 285 -1.47 9.39 -43.05
N SER A 286 -1.60 9.21 -44.37
CA SER A 286 -0.66 8.39 -45.13
C SER A 286 0.74 8.98 -45.00
N GLY A 287 1.73 8.16 -44.63
CA GLY A 287 3.10 8.64 -44.40
C GLY A 287 3.32 9.27 -43.02
N GLU A 288 2.38 9.13 -42.08
CA GLU A 288 2.59 9.46 -40.68
C GLU A 288 2.64 8.19 -39.82
N ASP A 289 3.44 8.26 -38.76
CA ASP A 289 3.52 7.24 -37.72
C ASP A 289 3.51 7.90 -36.35
N ILE A 290 2.86 7.25 -35.38
CA ILE A 290 2.91 7.69 -33.98
C ILE A 290 3.44 6.54 -33.13
N VAL A 291 4.49 6.81 -32.37
CA VAL A 291 4.99 5.94 -31.30
C VAL A 291 4.49 6.48 -29.97
N ALA A 292 3.93 5.62 -29.13
CA ALA A 292 3.50 5.99 -27.80
C ALA A 292 4.10 5.05 -26.75
N PHE A 293 4.38 5.57 -25.56
CA PHE A 293 4.87 4.77 -24.45
C PHE A 293 4.44 5.38 -23.13
N THR A 294 4.23 4.52 -22.13
CA THR A 294 3.86 4.93 -20.78
C THR A 294 5.05 4.75 -19.84
N MET A 295 5.40 5.83 -19.15
CA MET A 295 6.58 5.86 -18.29
C MET A 295 6.37 6.63 -16.98
N ARG A 296 7.32 6.44 -16.06
CA ARG A 296 7.40 7.14 -14.78
C ARG A 296 8.84 7.25 -14.31
N TRP A 297 9.18 8.39 -13.72
CA TRP A 297 10.40 8.59 -12.95
C TRP A 297 10.20 8.18 -11.49
N GLN A 298 11.07 7.33 -10.94
CA GLN A 298 10.86 6.77 -9.60
C GLN A 298 10.88 7.81 -8.47
N ALA A 299 11.61 8.91 -8.61
CA ALA A 299 11.64 9.96 -7.59
C ALA A 299 10.56 11.05 -7.79
N ILE A 300 9.90 11.10 -8.95
CA ILE A 300 8.80 12.04 -9.20
C ILE A 300 7.49 11.40 -8.68
N SER A 301 6.95 11.98 -7.61
CA SER A 301 5.66 11.58 -7.08
C SER A 301 4.50 12.17 -7.89
N ALA A 302 3.31 11.59 -7.76
CA ALA A 302 2.09 12.17 -8.33
C ALA A 302 1.83 13.58 -7.79
N ASP A 303 2.24 13.88 -6.55
CA ASP A 303 2.08 15.19 -5.93
C ASP A 303 3.00 16.23 -6.58
N ASN A 304 4.22 15.84 -6.98
CA ASN A 304 5.10 16.72 -7.76
C ASN A 304 4.43 17.12 -9.09
N LEU A 305 3.74 16.19 -9.74
CA LEU A 305 3.04 16.46 -11.01
C LEU A 305 1.74 17.24 -10.84
N GLN A 306 1.27 17.50 -9.61
CA GLN A 306 0.14 18.38 -9.33
C GLN A 306 0.56 19.84 -9.15
N ASP A 307 1.83 20.11 -8.86
CA ASP A 307 2.39 21.45 -8.88
C ASP A 307 2.50 21.91 -10.35
N LEU A 308 1.72 22.93 -10.73
CA LEU A 308 1.64 23.42 -12.10
C LEU A 308 2.96 23.99 -12.62
N GLU A 309 3.78 24.59 -11.75
CA GLU A 309 5.04 25.20 -12.15
C GLU A 309 6.10 24.12 -12.38
N PHE A 310 6.20 23.18 -11.42
CA PHE A 310 7.04 22.00 -11.59
C PHE A 310 6.61 21.18 -12.81
N TYR A 311 5.31 20.91 -12.95
CA TYR A 311 4.75 20.12 -14.04
C TYR A 311 5.08 20.72 -15.40
N LYS A 312 4.92 22.05 -15.58
CA LYS A 312 5.30 22.72 -16.82
C LYS A 312 6.79 22.59 -17.12
N ARG A 313 7.66 22.91 -16.15
CA ARG A 313 9.11 22.82 -16.33
C ARG A 313 9.58 21.40 -16.65
N TYR A 314 9.05 20.42 -15.92
CA TYR A 314 9.31 19.00 -16.14
C TYR A 314 8.89 18.57 -17.54
N PHE A 315 7.67 18.93 -17.94
CA PHE A 315 7.09 18.58 -19.22
C PHE A 315 7.87 19.19 -20.39
N ASP A 316 8.17 20.49 -20.32
CA ASP A 316 8.91 21.20 -21.37
C ASP A 316 10.29 20.60 -21.56
N ALA A 317 10.98 20.24 -20.47
CA ALA A 317 12.28 19.60 -20.53
C ALA A 317 12.21 18.18 -21.12
N VAL A 318 11.24 17.35 -20.70
CA VAL A 318 11.05 16.00 -21.27
C VAL A 318 10.68 16.09 -22.76
N LYS A 319 9.80 17.02 -23.11
CA LYS A 319 9.35 17.27 -24.48
C LYS A 319 10.50 17.68 -25.38
N ALA A 320 11.33 18.63 -24.93
CA ALA A 320 12.51 19.08 -25.64
C ALA A 320 13.52 17.95 -25.85
N ALA A 321 13.76 17.15 -24.81
CA ALA A 321 14.71 16.05 -24.91
C ALA A 321 14.26 14.97 -25.89
N ILE A 322 12.98 14.60 -25.90
CA ILE A 322 12.43 13.61 -26.85
C ILE A 322 12.42 14.18 -28.27
N ALA A 323 12.04 15.45 -28.44
CA ALA A 323 12.05 16.12 -29.74
C ALA A 323 13.46 16.15 -30.33
N ALA A 324 14.46 16.53 -29.52
CA ALA A 324 15.86 16.55 -29.92
C ALA A 324 16.40 15.14 -30.24
N ALA A 325 16.07 14.16 -29.41
CA ALA A 325 16.47 12.77 -29.62
C ALA A 325 15.92 12.19 -30.94
N CYS A 326 14.63 12.42 -31.20
CA CYS A 326 13.94 11.85 -32.36
C CYS A 326 14.04 12.73 -33.62
N GLU A 327 14.69 13.90 -33.53
CA GLU A 327 14.76 14.92 -34.59
C GLU A 327 13.38 15.31 -35.14
N VAL A 328 12.41 15.47 -34.23
CA VAL A 328 11.04 15.92 -34.54
C VAL A 328 10.78 17.30 -33.98
N ASP A 329 9.83 18.02 -34.56
CA ASP A 329 9.36 19.29 -34.00
C ASP A 329 8.83 19.09 -32.58
N LEU A 330 9.05 20.08 -31.71
CA LEU A 330 8.48 20.11 -30.37
C LEU A 330 6.96 19.86 -30.40
N SER A 331 6.22 20.44 -31.35
CA SER A 331 4.77 20.23 -31.49
C SER A 331 4.37 18.77 -31.71
N ASN A 332 5.27 17.93 -32.23
CA ASN A 332 5.02 16.51 -32.50
C ASN A 332 5.20 15.61 -31.28
N VAL A 333 5.73 16.14 -30.17
CA VAL A 333 5.79 15.44 -28.89
C VAL A 333 4.63 15.92 -28.02
N THR A 334 3.70 15.02 -27.73
CA THR A 334 2.53 15.31 -26.91
C THR A 334 2.42 14.32 -25.77
N PHE A 335 1.77 14.74 -24.69
CA PHE A 335 1.52 13.87 -23.56
C PHE A 335 0.04 13.54 -23.52
N GLY A 336 -0.23 12.29 -23.20
CA GLY A 336 -1.57 11.79 -22.97
C GLY A 336 -2.00 12.00 -21.54
N LYS A 337 -2.79 11.04 -21.05
CA LYS A 337 -3.34 11.05 -19.70
C LYS A 337 -2.22 10.85 -18.66
N LEU A 338 -2.27 11.64 -17.59
CA LEU A 338 -1.56 11.36 -16.34
C LEU A 338 -2.40 10.36 -15.53
N TRP A 339 -1.78 9.26 -15.16
CA TRP A 339 -2.40 8.15 -14.46
C TRP A 339 -1.99 8.13 -12.99
N GLU A 340 -2.74 7.35 -12.21
CA GLU A 340 -2.44 7.13 -10.80
C GLU A 340 -1.04 6.53 -10.61
N GLY A 341 -0.32 6.99 -9.58
CA GLY A 341 1.04 6.51 -9.32
C GLY A 341 2.15 7.20 -10.11
N GLY A 342 1.85 8.27 -10.86
CA GLY A 342 2.84 9.12 -11.57
C GLY A 342 3.16 8.67 -12.99
N TRP A 343 2.45 7.65 -13.49
CA TRP A 343 2.61 7.18 -14.87
C TRP A 343 1.99 8.17 -15.85
N HIS A 344 2.67 8.47 -16.94
CA HIS A 344 2.14 9.30 -18.01
C HIS A 344 2.51 8.72 -19.37
N THR A 345 1.61 8.91 -20.32
CA THR A 345 1.81 8.49 -21.70
C THR A 345 2.43 9.62 -22.50
N ILE A 346 3.46 9.32 -23.29
CA ILE A 346 4.00 10.22 -24.32
C ILE A 346 3.66 9.67 -25.69
N LEU A 347 3.37 10.57 -26.63
CA LEU A 347 3.17 10.28 -28.04
C LEU A 347 4.15 11.13 -28.85
N VAL A 348 4.84 10.48 -29.77
CA VAL A 348 5.80 11.10 -30.69
C VAL A 348 5.29 10.84 -32.11
N ARG A 349 4.97 11.92 -32.83
CA ARG A 349 4.54 11.87 -34.23
C ARG A 349 5.73 12.06 -35.17
N PHE A 350 5.79 11.22 -36.20
CA PHE A 350 6.77 11.27 -37.27
C PHE A 350 6.06 11.50 -38.61
N ASN A 351 6.67 12.29 -39.47
CA ASN A 351 6.16 12.62 -40.81
C ASN A 351 7.06 11.99 -41.89
N GLU A 352 6.52 11.88 -43.11
CA GLU A 352 7.14 11.15 -44.24
C GLU A 352 8.55 11.64 -44.61
N SER A 353 8.83 12.93 -44.44
CA SER A 353 10.15 13.54 -44.68
C SER A 353 11.25 13.04 -43.74
N GLN A 354 10.88 12.41 -42.62
CA GLN A 354 11.81 11.93 -41.58
C GLN A 354 12.18 10.45 -41.76
N PHE A 355 11.47 9.71 -42.63
CA PHE A 355 11.76 8.29 -42.87
C PHE A 355 13.01 8.06 -43.72
N ALA A 356 13.44 9.05 -44.52
CA ALA A 356 14.46 8.89 -45.56
C ALA A 356 15.92 9.11 -45.08
N ALA A 357 16.15 9.50 -43.82
CA ALA A 357 17.47 9.92 -43.32
C ALA A 357 18.24 8.84 -42.51
N ALA A 358 17.68 7.63 -42.34
CA ALA A 358 18.31 6.58 -41.55
C ALA A 358 18.89 5.48 -42.47
N GLY A 359 20.21 5.52 -42.68
CA GLY A 359 20.94 4.42 -43.32
C GLY A 359 21.13 3.23 -42.36
N ASP A 360 21.37 2.04 -42.91
CA ASP A 360 21.69 0.82 -42.17
C ASP A 360 22.96 1.00 -41.33
N TYR A 361 22.94 0.63 -40.03
CA TYR A 361 24.13 0.72 -39.17
C TYR A 361 24.27 -0.47 -38.19
N GLU A 362 25.52 -0.93 -38.09
CA GLU A 362 26.02 -1.96 -37.18
C GLU A 362 26.39 -1.40 -35.79
N ASP A 363 26.36 -2.29 -34.82
CA ASP A 363 26.36 -2.07 -33.37
C ASP A 363 27.79 -1.93 -32.81
N VAL A 364 28.20 -0.71 -32.45
CA VAL A 364 29.44 -0.46 -31.70
C VAL A 364 29.26 0.72 -30.72
N ASP A 365 29.32 0.42 -29.43
CA ASP A 365 29.74 1.31 -28.33
C ASP A 365 29.01 2.67 -28.17
N GLY A 366 27.75 2.62 -27.69
CA GLY A 366 27.05 3.76 -27.06
C GLY A 366 26.65 4.94 -27.97
N THR A 367 27.18 5.03 -29.18
CA THR A 367 26.84 6.04 -30.19
C THR A 367 25.58 5.69 -30.98
N ALA A 368 25.15 4.42 -30.95
CA ALA A 368 23.94 3.92 -31.60
C ALA A 368 22.63 4.54 -31.06
N MET A 369 22.60 5.03 -29.81
CA MET A 369 21.36 5.55 -29.23
C MET A 369 20.94 6.92 -29.79
N ARG A 370 21.89 7.75 -30.25
CA ARG A 370 21.58 9.03 -30.92
C ARG A 370 20.95 8.83 -32.30
N THR A 371 21.23 7.71 -32.97
CA THR A 371 20.74 7.39 -34.31
C THR A 371 19.51 6.47 -34.30
N ALA A 372 19.32 5.66 -33.25
CA ALA A 372 18.23 4.69 -33.11
C ALA A 372 16.84 5.28 -32.78
N SER A 373 16.63 6.59 -32.76
CA SER A 373 15.29 7.18 -32.51
C SER A 373 14.78 8.08 -33.64
N LYS A 374 15.51 8.16 -34.76
CA LYS A 374 15.17 8.98 -35.92
C LYS A 374 14.02 8.42 -36.77
N THR A 375 13.66 7.16 -36.55
CA THR A 375 12.50 6.53 -37.21
C THR A 375 11.52 6.01 -36.17
N PRO A 376 10.22 5.91 -36.50
CA PRO A 376 9.23 5.36 -35.58
C PRO A 376 9.53 3.92 -35.17
N GLY A 377 10.06 3.11 -36.09
CA GLY A 377 10.42 1.72 -35.81
C GLY A 377 11.56 1.63 -34.81
N ALA A 378 12.60 2.43 -35.01
CA ALA A 378 13.76 2.41 -34.13
C ALA A 378 13.44 2.96 -32.73
N LEU A 379 12.62 4.02 -32.62
CA LEU A 379 12.14 4.51 -31.32
C LEU A 379 11.27 3.45 -30.61
N HIS A 380 10.35 2.80 -31.35
CA HIS A 380 9.53 1.73 -30.79
C HIS A 380 10.39 0.56 -30.29
N ASP A 381 11.39 0.13 -31.06
CA ASP A 381 12.28 -0.95 -30.65
C ASP A 381 13.16 -0.56 -29.46
N ALA A 382 13.63 0.70 -29.41
CA ALA A 382 14.39 1.21 -28.28
C ALA A 382 13.56 1.22 -26.99
N VAL A 383 12.30 1.66 -27.08
CA VAL A 383 11.30 1.55 -26.01
C VAL A 383 11.18 0.08 -25.59
N MET A 384 10.88 -0.83 -26.53
CA MET A 384 10.58 -2.23 -26.23
C MET A 384 11.77 -3.02 -25.66
N ARG A 385 13.01 -2.63 -25.98
CA ARG A 385 14.22 -3.23 -25.41
C ARG A 385 14.54 -2.73 -23.99
N GLY A 386 13.73 -1.82 -23.44
CA GLY A 386 13.96 -1.25 -22.12
C GLY A 386 15.26 -0.45 -22.04
N LEU A 387 15.76 0.05 -23.19
CA LEU A 387 16.93 0.92 -23.22
C LEU A 387 16.59 2.16 -22.38
N THR A 388 17.42 2.44 -21.40
CA THR A 388 17.21 3.54 -20.46
C THR A 388 17.25 4.84 -21.25
N PHE A 389 16.10 5.52 -21.39
CA PHE A 389 16.07 6.88 -21.92
C PHE A 389 16.95 7.83 -21.10
N ASP A 390 17.46 7.42 -19.93
CA ASP A 390 18.54 8.10 -19.22
C ASP A 390 19.70 8.49 -20.17
N VAL A 391 20.01 7.69 -21.21
CA VAL A 391 21.02 8.04 -22.23
C VAL A 391 20.48 9.05 -23.28
N LEU A 392 19.20 9.02 -23.64
CA LEU A 392 18.56 10.03 -24.52
C LEU A 392 18.42 11.39 -23.81
N PHE A 393 18.01 11.38 -22.54
CA PHE A 393 17.83 12.58 -21.71
C PHE A 393 19.18 13.19 -21.28
N LYS A 394 20.20 12.38 -20.96
CA LYS A 394 21.57 12.87 -20.72
C LYS A 394 22.18 13.57 -21.93
N ALA A 395 21.85 13.12 -23.15
CA ALA A 395 22.38 13.69 -24.38
C ALA A 395 21.69 14.99 -24.82
N ALA A 396 20.47 15.25 -24.34
CA ALA A 396 19.64 16.38 -24.79
C ALA A 396 19.59 17.57 -23.81
N SER A 397 20.11 17.43 -22.58
CA SER A 397 20.10 18.50 -21.58
C SER A 397 21.12 18.21 -20.46
N GLU A 398 22.07 19.12 -20.25
CA GLU A 398 23.00 19.07 -19.10
C GLU A 398 22.22 19.15 -17.75
N ASP A 399 21.11 19.89 -17.72
CA ASP A 399 20.21 20.08 -16.57
C ASP A 399 19.36 18.85 -16.17
N PHE A 400 19.29 17.83 -17.03
CA PHE A 400 18.52 16.60 -16.78
C PHE A 400 19.38 15.48 -16.16
N SER A 401 20.70 15.68 -16.13
CA SER A 401 21.65 14.66 -15.70
C SER A 401 21.92 14.70 -14.20
N SER A 402 20.98 14.21 -13.41
CA SER A 402 21.36 13.40 -12.25
C SER A 402 20.26 12.41 -11.92
N GLU A 403 20.63 11.13 -11.81
CA GLU A 403 19.81 10.09 -11.17
C GLU A 403 19.30 10.56 -9.79
N GLU A 404 20.01 11.51 -9.16
CA GLU A 404 19.64 12.17 -7.90
C GLU A 404 18.37 13.04 -8.00
N LYS A 405 18.06 13.66 -9.15
CA LYS A 405 16.97 14.64 -9.27
C LYS A 405 15.61 14.01 -9.61
N TYR A 406 15.58 13.02 -10.51
CA TYR A 406 14.34 12.38 -10.98
C TYR A 406 14.27 10.87 -10.66
N GLY A 407 15.36 10.28 -10.17
CA GLY A 407 15.44 8.83 -9.95
C GLY A 407 15.54 8.06 -11.26
N ARG A 408 15.38 6.74 -11.19
CA ARG A 408 15.40 5.86 -12.36
C ARG A 408 14.14 6.03 -13.21
N LEU A 409 14.28 6.12 -14.53
CA LEU A 409 13.14 6.03 -15.44
C LEU A 409 12.67 4.58 -15.58
N THR A 410 11.35 4.38 -15.52
CA THR A 410 10.70 3.11 -15.83
C THR A 410 9.70 3.31 -16.97
N VAL A 411 9.82 2.50 -18.02
CA VAL A 411 8.82 2.40 -19.09
C VAL A 411 8.12 1.04 -18.96
N ILE A 412 6.80 1.02 -19.04
CA ILE A 412 6.02 -0.19 -18.72
C ILE A 412 5.19 -0.73 -19.88
N ALA A 413 4.86 0.14 -20.84
CA ALA A 413 4.18 -0.25 -22.07
C ALA A 413 4.62 0.66 -23.23
N GLY A 414 4.65 0.11 -24.43
CA GLY A 414 4.98 0.79 -25.68
C GLY A 414 3.98 0.42 -26.77
N GLY A 415 3.81 1.28 -27.75
CA GLY A 415 2.92 1.03 -28.88
C GLY A 415 3.22 1.91 -30.06
N ARG A 416 2.73 1.49 -31.22
CA ARG A 416 2.90 2.18 -32.49
C ARG A 416 1.60 2.11 -33.27
N VAL A 417 1.32 3.19 -33.97
CA VAL A 417 0.28 3.23 -34.99
C VAL A 417 0.86 3.78 -36.28
N SER A 418 0.59 3.07 -37.36
CA SER A 418 0.98 3.43 -38.71
C SER A 418 -0.23 3.39 -39.62
N ASN A 419 -0.26 4.26 -40.63
CA ASN A 419 -1.28 4.21 -41.67
C ASN A 419 -0.67 3.66 -42.96
N THR A 420 -1.05 2.42 -43.30
CA THR A 420 -0.74 1.82 -44.60
C THR A 420 -1.91 2.05 -45.56
N THR A 421 -1.67 2.04 -46.87
CA THR A 421 -2.66 2.31 -47.94
C THR A 421 -3.96 1.49 -47.89
N ARG A 422 -4.10 0.51 -46.99
CA ARG A 422 -5.31 -0.33 -46.87
C ARG A 422 -5.93 -0.45 -45.47
N LYS A 423 -5.31 0.06 -44.38
CA LYS A 423 -5.85 0.12 -43.00
C LYS A 423 -4.84 0.71 -42.00
N GLN A 424 -5.35 1.38 -40.96
CA GLN A 424 -4.59 1.77 -39.77
C GLN A 424 -4.22 0.51 -38.96
N GLN A 425 -2.93 0.32 -38.68
CA GLN A 425 -2.44 -0.77 -37.83
C GLN A 425 -2.04 -0.20 -36.48
N VAL A 426 -2.62 -0.73 -35.41
CA VAL A 426 -2.30 -0.35 -34.03
C VAL A 426 -1.72 -1.57 -33.32
N LYS A 427 -0.57 -1.39 -32.68
CA LYS A 427 0.05 -2.40 -31.82
C LYS A 427 0.46 -1.74 -30.51
N ALA A 428 0.16 -2.37 -29.38
CA ALA A 428 0.66 -1.97 -28.08
C ALA A 428 1.02 -3.21 -27.26
N GLU A 429 2.12 -3.13 -26.52
CA GLU A 429 2.77 -4.25 -25.84
C GLU A 429 3.31 -3.81 -24.48
N THR A 430 3.38 -4.75 -23.54
CA THR A 430 4.01 -4.52 -22.24
C THR A 430 5.51 -4.83 -22.28
N LEU A 431 6.30 -4.00 -21.60
CA LEU A 431 7.75 -4.20 -21.42
C LEU A 431 8.07 -5.03 -20.17
N GLN A 432 7.16 -5.02 -19.17
CA GLN A 432 7.29 -5.77 -17.94
C GLN A 432 6.16 -6.79 -17.87
N LYS A 433 6.38 -7.99 -18.42
CA LYS A 433 5.59 -9.13 -17.97
C LYS A 433 6.01 -9.38 -16.53
N SER A 434 5.11 -9.15 -15.59
CA SER A 434 5.32 -9.63 -14.22
C SER A 434 5.63 -11.12 -14.32
N ALA A 435 6.81 -11.54 -13.86
CA ALA A 435 7.16 -12.94 -13.85
C ALA A 435 6.04 -13.70 -13.13
N ALA A 436 5.56 -14.78 -13.72
CA ALA A 436 4.61 -15.66 -13.04
C ALA A 436 5.29 -16.13 -11.75
N ARG A 437 4.63 -15.91 -10.62
CA ARG A 437 5.09 -16.32 -9.29
C ARG A 437 3.99 -17.04 -8.57
N THR A 438 4.40 -17.92 -7.69
CA THR A 438 3.50 -18.48 -6.69
C THR A 438 3.13 -17.43 -5.63
N LEU A 439 2.04 -17.67 -4.91
CA LEU A 439 1.58 -16.82 -3.82
C LEU A 439 2.63 -16.67 -2.72
N GLY A 440 3.32 -17.76 -2.35
CA GLY A 440 4.41 -17.76 -1.37
C GLY A 440 5.63 -16.96 -1.82
N GLU A 441 6.05 -17.08 -3.09
CA GLU A 441 7.14 -16.26 -3.65
C GLU A 441 6.78 -14.78 -3.68
N GLN A 442 5.55 -14.47 -4.12
CA GLN A 442 5.05 -13.10 -4.16
C GLN A 442 4.96 -12.50 -2.75
N TYR A 443 4.59 -13.30 -1.75
CA TYR A 443 4.61 -12.89 -0.35
C TYR A 443 6.03 -12.46 0.07
N ARG A 444 7.05 -13.28 -0.15
CA ARG A 444 8.43 -12.97 0.28
C ARG A 444 9.02 -11.73 -0.39
N ILE A 445 8.77 -11.56 -1.69
CA ILE A 445 9.19 -10.36 -2.43
C ILE A 445 8.48 -9.12 -1.87
N CYS A 446 7.15 -9.21 -1.67
CA CYS A 446 6.38 -8.11 -1.12
C CYS A 446 6.79 -7.79 0.32
N GLU A 447 7.01 -8.80 1.16
CA GLU A 447 7.45 -8.69 2.54
C GLU A 447 8.78 -7.90 2.62
N SER A 448 9.82 -8.37 1.90
CA SER A 448 11.11 -7.67 1.83
C SER A 448 10.96 -6.23 1.33
N GLY A 449 10.16 -6.03 0.27
CA GLY A 449 9.87 -4.70 -0.26
C GLY A 449 9.15 -3.78 0.73
N GLN A 450 8.20 -4.30 1.52
CA GLN A 450 7.55 -3.53 2.60
C GLN A 450 8.56 -3.18 3.69
N PHE A 451 9.39 -4.11 4.16
CA PHE A 451 10.41 -3.84 5.17
C PHE A 451 11.38 -2.74 4.73
N ALA A 452 11.94 -2.84 3.52
CA ALA A 452 12.84 -1.83 2.98
C ALA A 452 12.15 -0.46 2.84
N LYS A 453 10.89 -0.44 2.37
CA LYS A 453 10.09 0.78 2.27
C LYS A 453 9.85 1.42 3.64
N TYR A 454 9.48 0.63 4.65
CA TYR A 454 9.22 1.13 5.99
C TYR A 454 10.48 1.62 6.69
N GLY A 455 11.62 0.95 6.47
CA GLY A 455 12.93 1.45 6.90
C GLY A 455 13.21 2.86 6.38
N ARG A 456 13.09 3.07 5.06
CA ARG A 456 13.29 4.40 4.44
C ARG A 456 12.28 5.45 4.92
N LEU A 457 11.00 5.08 5.04
CA LEU A 457 9.97 6.01 5.51
C LEU A 457 10.19 6.44 6.96
N ARG A 458 10.64 5.52 7.81
CA ARG A 458 11.02 5.81 9.19
C ARG A 458 12.22 6.72 9.22
N GLU A 459 13.30 6.36 8.53
CA GLU A 459 14.53 7.17 8.48
C GLU A 459 14.24 8.62 8.08
N ARG A 460 13.48 8.81 6.98
CA ARG A 460 13.09 10.14 6.52
C ARG A 460 12.22 10.89 7.53
N ALA A 461 11.26 10.22 8.16
CA ALA A 461 10.42 10.84 9.19
C ALA A 461 11.26 11.35 10.37
N LEU A 462 12.31 10.62 10.74
CA LEU A 462 13.17 10.96 11.88
C LEU A 462 14.19 12.06 11.54
N GLN A 463 14.57 12.20 10.27
CA GLN A 463 15.35 13.35 9.81
C GLN A 463 14.60 14.67 10.04
N HIS A 464 13.28 14.69 9.79
CA HIS A 464 12.45 15.87 10.05
C HIS A 464 12.46 16.26 11.54
N ILE A 465 12.36 15.28 12.45
CA ILE A 465 12.47 15.59 13.89
C ILE A 465 13.87 16.06 14.26
N SER A 466 14.90 15.34 13.81
CA SER A 466 16.30 15.64 14.15
C SER A 466 16.71 17.05 13.71
N ALA A 467 16.17 17.56 12.60
CA ALA A 467 16.44 18.91 12.12
C ALA A 467 15.87 20.03 13.02
N ARG A 468 14.94 19.71 13.94
CA ARG A 468 14.20 20.68 14.74
C ARG A 468 14.43 20.54 16.24
N ILE A 469 15.35 19.68 16.66
CA ILE A 469 15.73 19.49 18.07
C ILE A 469 17.24 19.72 18.24
N LYS A 470 17.69 19.86 19.49
CA LYS A 470 19.11 19.83 19.85
C LYS A 470 19.59 18.39 19.87
N GLY A 471 20.65 18.08 19.12
CA GLY A 471 21.25 16.75 19.08
C GLY A 471 20.58 15.84 18.06
N THR A 472 20.69 14.53 18.28
CA THR A 472 20.13 13.49 17.40
C THR A 472 18.91 12.85 18.03
N TYR A 473 17.88 12.59 17.24
CA TYR A 473 16.72 11.83 17.69
C TYR A 473 17.05 10.34 17.68
N GLU A 474 17.07 9.68 18.85
CA GLU A 474 17.20 8.23 18.90
C GLU A 474 15.97 7.57 18.25
N THR A 475 16.15 6.67 17.31
CA THR A 475 15.00 6.01 16.68
C THR A 475 14.34 4.99 17.61
N PHE A 476 13.06 4.66 17.39
CA PHE A 476 12.41 3.55 18.10
C PHE A 476 13.19 2.24 17.88
N SER A 477 13.78 1.74 18.96
CA SER A 477 14.70 0.61 18.95
C SER A 477 14.33 -0.39 20.05
N HIS A 478 14.80 -1.64 19.92
CA HIS A 478 14.60 -2.63 20.98
C HIS A 478 15.22 -2.17 22.31
N SER A 479 16.44 -1.61 22.28
CA SER A 479 17.11 -1.03 23.44
C SER A 479 16.32 0.13 24.05
N GLY A 480 15.74 1.01 23.21
CA GLY A 480 14.89 2.10 23.69
C GLY A 480 13.66 1.59 24.43
N ARG A 481 13.01 0.54 23.90
CA ARG A 481 11.86 -0.09 24.58
C ARG A 481 12.23 -0.67 25.94
N LEU A 482 13.48 -1.10 26.16
CA LEU A 482 13.95 -1.58 27.46
C LEU A 482 13.94 -0.49 28.54
N ARG A 483 14.01 0.79 28.17
CA ARG A 483 13.95 1.91 29.12
C ARG A 483 12.56 2.18 29.68
N ILE A 484 11.50 1.73 29.00
CA ILE A 484 10.12 1.82 29.51
C ILE A 484 10.03 1.03 30.82
N SER A 485 9.73 1.74 31.91
CA SER A 485 9.72 1.18 33.27
C SER A 485 8.72 0.01 33.41
N GLN A 486 9.03 -0.93 34.30
CA GLN A 486 8.15 -2.07 34.57
C GLN A 486 6.77 -1.65 35.10
N ARG A 487 6.71 -0.51 35.80
CA ARG A 487 5.45 0.09 36.27
C ARG A 487 4.55 0.45 35.08
N VAL A 488 5.08 1.18 34.09
CA VAL A 488 4.34 1.57 32.88
C VAL A 488 3.91 0.33 32.08
N ARG A 489 4.79 -0.65 31.91
CA ARG A 489 4.43 -1.93 31.25
C ARG A 489 3.28 -2.65 31.94
N SER A 490 3.33 -2.72 33.27
CA SER A 490 2.29 -3.36 34.07
C SER A 490 0.97 -2.61 33.94
N ARG A 491 1.02 -1.26 33.94
CA ARG A 491 -0.17 -0.42 33.76
C ARG A 491 -0.81 -0.62 32.39
N VAL A 492 -0.03 -0.63 31.31
CA VAL A 492 -0.55 -0.94 29.97
C VAL A 492 -1.20 -2.32 29.92
N LYS A 493 -0.59 -3.33 30.54
CA LYS A 493 -1.20 -4.68 30.62
C LYS A 493 -2.53 -4.65 31.39
N GLU A 494 -2.61 -3.92 32.50
CA GLU A 494 -3.83 -3.76 33.29
C GLU A 494 -4.96 -3.12 32.47
N LEU A 495 -4.64 -2.06 31.72
CA LEU A 495 -5.60 -1.38 30.82
C LEU A 495 -6.09 -2.27 29.67
N ASN A 496 -5.33 -3.33 29.32
CA ASN A 496 -5.60 -4.22 28.19
C ASN A 496 -5.97 -5.65 28.62
N TRP A 497 -6.60 -5.80 29.79
CA TRP A 497 -6.86 -7.11 30.37
C TRP A 497 -7.86 -7.96 29.56
N LEU A 498 -8.79 -7.36 28.80
CA LEU A 498 -9.70 -8.09 27.90
C LEU A 498 -8.94 -8.62 26.67
N ASP A 499 -8.10 -7.77 26.08
CA ASP A 499 -7.21 -8.14 24.98
C ASP A 499 -6.22 -9.24 25.41
N ASP A 500 -5.71 -9.19 26.64
CA ASP A 500 -4.79 -10.20 27.20
C ASP A 500 -5.47 -11.56 27.37
N GLU A 501 -6.72 -11.56 27.85
CA GLU A 501 -7.49 -12.80 27.97
C GLU A 501 -7.86 -13.40 26.60
N LEU A 502 -8.29 -12.55 25.65
CA LEU A 502 -8.56 -12.98 24.28
C LEU A 502 -7.31 -13.48 23.57
N TRP A 503 -6.18 -12.78 23.69
CA TRP A 503 -4.91 -13.15 23.05
C TRP A 503 -4.38 -14.47 23.58
N ARG A 504 -4.45 -14.73 24.90
CA ARG A 504 -4.05 -16.04 25.46
C ARG A 504 -4.92 -17.16 24.91
N PHE A 505 -6.23 -16.98 24.89
CA PHE A 505 -7.15 -17.96 24.31
C PHE A 505 -6.85 -18.19 22.83
N GLY A 506 -6.69 -17.12 22.05
CA GLY A 506 -6.34 -17.18 20.63
C GLY A 506 -4.99 -17.85 20.37
N ALA A 507 -3.99 -17.65 21.23
CA ALA A 507 -2.69 -18.31 21.11
C ALA A 507 -2.79 -19.83 21.32
N GLU A 508 -3.56 -20.28 22.32
CA GLU A 508 -3.82 -21.71 22.56
C GLU A 508 -4.65 -22.33 21.43
N LEU A 509 -5.68 -21.62 20.97
CA LEU A 509 -6.51 -22.05 19.84
C LEU A 509 -5.65 -22.19 18.57
N PHE A 510 -4.83 -21.18 18.26
CA PHE A 510 -3.90 -21.21 17.14
C PHE A 510 -2.94 -22.38 17.25
N LYS A 511 -2.33 -22.58 18.44
CA LYS A 511 -1.42 -23.70 18.67
C LYS A 511 -2.11 -25.04 18.40
N LYS A 512 -3.32 -25.24 18.92
CA LYS A 512 -4.10 -26.47 18.68
C LYS A 512 -4.35 -26.69 17.19
N ARG A 513 -4.86 -25.68 16.47
CA ARG A 513 -5.12 -25.76 15.03
C ARG A 513 -3.84 -26.01 14.22
N PHE A 514 -2.73 -25.37 14.63
CA PHE A 514 -1.44 -25.56 13.98
C PHE A 514 -0.86 -26.95 14.23
N ASP A 515 -0.97 -27.49 15.43
CA ASP A 515 -0.49 -28.85 15.74
C ASP A 515 -1.31 -29.91 14.97
N GLU A 516 -2.63 -29.71 14.82
CA GLU A 516 -3.51 -30.54 13.97
C GLU A 516 -3.14 -30.43 12.48
N PHE A 517 -2.83 -29.21 12.02
CA PHE A 517 -2.30 -28.97 10.67
C PHE A 517 -0.97 -29.69 10.45
N ASP A 518 0.02 -29.50 11.32
CA ASP A 518 1.37 -30.07 11.18
C ASP A 518 1.36 -31.60 11.27
N ALA A 519 0.48 -32.18 12.08
CA ALA A 519 0.29 -33.63 12.14
C ALA A 519 -0.34 -34.24 10.87
N THR A 520 -1.03 -33.44 10.07
CA THR A 520 -1.71 -33.88 8.84
C THR A 520 -1.02 -33.38 7.56
N ASP A 521 -0.04 -32.49 7.67
CA ASP A 521 0.79 -31.97 6.58
C ASP A 521 1.81 -33.05 6.16
N ASP A 522 1.34 -34.02 5.37
CA ASP A 522 2.17 -35.04 4.72
C ASP A 522 3.05 -34.37 3.66
N GLU A 523 4.22 -33.81 4.07
CA GLU A 523 5.46 -33.33 3.39
C GLU A 523 5.42 -32.88 1.89
N ARG A 524 4.26 -32.82 1.26
CA ARG A 524 4.06 -32.76 -0.18
C ARG A 524 3.70 -31.34 -0.58
N GLY A 525 4.66 -30.43 -0.39
CA GLY A 525 4.93 -29.27 -1.25
C GLY A 525 3.78 -28.32 -1.66
N ARG A 526 2.58 -28.38 -1.06
CA ARG A 526 1.43 -27.54 -1.45
C ARG A 526 1.42 -26.19 -0.74
N ASP A 527 1.79 -26.18 0.54
CA ASP A 527 1.79 -24.98 1.39
C ASP A 527 3.21 -24.62 1.86
N TYR A 528 4.19 -24.81 0.97
CA TYR A 528 5.57 -24.39 1.21
C TYR A 528 5.67 -22.86 1.12
N LEU A 529 5.95 -22.23 2.26
CA LEU A 529 6.37 -20.83 2.30
C LEU A 529 7.88 -20.77 2.02
N PRO A 530 8.34 -20.10 0.94
CA PRO A 530 9.77 -19.96 0.67
C PRO A 530 10.52 -19.33 1.85
N PRO A 531 11.84 -19.55 1.99
CA PRO A 531 12.62 -18.90 3.03
C PRO A 531 12.57 -17.38 2.88
N ARG A 532 12.80 -16.66 3.98
CA ARG A 532 12.93 -15.20 3.94
C ARG A 532 14.08 -14.81 3.01
N LEU A 533 13.83 -13.82 2.15
CA LEU A 533 14.87 -13.22 1.33
C LEU A 533 15.87 -12.50 2.25
N ALA A 534 17.15 -12.53 1.88
CA ALA A 534 18.18 -11.75 2.58
C ALA A 534 17.75 -10.27 2.61
N GLN A 535 17.77 -9.68 3.80
CA GLN A 535 17.35 -8.30 4.05
C GLN A 535 18.52 -7.34 3.91
#